data_AF-A0AA42HTE7-F1
#
_entry.id   AF-A0AA42HTE7-F1
#
_cell.length_a   1.000
_cell.length_b   1.000
_cell.length_c   1.000
_cell.angle_alpha   90.00
_cell.angle_beta   90.00
_cell.angle_gamma   90.00
#
_symmetry.space_group_name_H-M   'P 1'
#
loop_
_entity.id
_entity.type
_entity.pdbx_description
1 polymer ?
#
loop_
_entity_poly.entity_id
_entity_poly.type
_entity_poly.pdbx_seq_one_letter_code
_entity_poly.pdbx_strand_id
1 'polypeptide(L)'
;MKPSIILSALLLASTQLPAWAQQSATAPARNAQSQERPLVARILDDRVASDWGLQPQEWARYRELMDGPLGIYSPNLDPLSALGIEARTEEERRRYAELQVQVEARRVEKLLAYQRAYDEAWQRLNPGMQRVNLPDDKPVAGATRGSGRTAVFVKDNCVACGQLVQRLQSSGAEFDLYMVGSRQDDARIRDWAKRANVDPARVRSGSITLNHDGGRWLTLGVPGDLPAVVREVNGQWQRQP
;
A
#
# COMPACT_ATOMS: atom_id res chain seq x y z
N MET A 1 85.35 -71.12 -16.31
CA MET A 1 86.10 -70.97 -17.57
C MET A 1 85.09 -70.70 -18.68
N LYS A 2 85.37 -69.68 -19.49
CA LYS A 2 84.60 -69.03 -20.59
C LYS A 2 84.25 -70.02 -21.74
N PRO A 3 83.24 -69.77 -22.63
CA PRO A 3 83.07 -68.48 -23.30
C PRO A 3 81.65 -67.93 -23.55
N SER A 4 81.59 -66.60 -23.54
CA SER A 4 80.67 -65.79 -24.34
C SER A 4 81.17 -65.69 -25.78
N ILE A 5 80.27 -65.72 -26.78
CA ILE A 5 80.47 -65.11 -28.10
C ILE A 5 79.15 -64.40 -28.49
N ILE A 6 79.34 -63.24 -29.14
CA ILE A 6 78.47 -62.09 -29.33
C ILE A 6 78.07 -61.99 -30.82
N LEU A 7 77.05 -61.16 -31.13
CA LEU A 7 76.63 -60.59 -32.44
C LEU A 7 75.65 -61.46 -33.25
N SER A 8 74.55 -60.95 -33.82
CA SER A 8 74.30 -59.63 -34.42
C SER A 8 72.85 -59.18 -34.27
N ALA A 9 72.68 -57.85 -34.18
CA ALA A 9 71.41 -57.16 -34.18
C ALA A 9 70.76 -57.14 -35.58
N LEU A 10 69.46 -57.40 -35.64
CA LEU A 10 68.57 -56.87 -36.68
C LEU A 10 67.51 -56.00 -35.99
N LEU A 11 67.56 -54.70 -36.25
CA LEU A 11 66.50 -53.75 -35.91
C LEU A 11 65.31 -54.01 -36.85
N LEU A 12 64.18 -54.41 -36.27
CA LEU A 12 62.85 -54.22 -36.85
C LEU A 12 62.07 -53.33 -35.90
N ALA A 13 62.08 -52.03 -36.19
CA ALA A 13 61.24 -51.04 -35.55
C ALA A 13 59.78 -51.37 -35.86
N SER A 14 59.11 -52.01 -34.91
CA SER A 14 57.65 -52.11 -34.89
C SER A 14 57.15 -51.19 -33.79
N THR A 15 56.64 -50.04 -34.22
CA THR A 15 55.91 -49.08 -33.38
C THR A 15 54.61 -49.74 -32.90
N GLN A 16 54.68 -50.47 -31.80
CA GLN A 16 53.50 -50.90 -31.08
C GLN A 16 53.04 -49.73 -30.22
N LEU A 17 52.18 -48.88 -30.81
CA LEU A 17 51.36 -47.98 -30.02
C LEU A 17 50.60 -48.85 -29.01
N PRO A 18 50.65 -48.54 -27.70
CA PRO A 18 49.75 -49.18 -26.76
C PRO A 18 48.34 -48.85 -27.22
N ALA A 19 47.60 -49.86 -27.67
CA ALA A 19 46.15 -49.78 -27.74
C ALA A 19 45.65 -49.62 -26.29
N TRP A 20 45.65 -48.39 -25.80
CA TRP A 20 44.77 -48.00 -24.71
C TRP A 20 43.36 -48.19 -25.25
N ALA A 21 42.77 -49.33 -24.90
CA ALA A 21 41.32 -49.39 -24.80
C ALA A 21 40.93 -48.23 -23.88
N GLN A 22 40.35 -47.18 -24.45
CA GLN A 22 39.64 -46.18 -23.68
C GLN A 22 38.51 -46.94 -23.00
N GLN A 23 38.75 -47.39 -21.77
CA GLN A 23 37.68 -47.46 -20.80
C GLN A 23 37.12 -46.06 -20.79
N SER A 24 35.96 -45.89 -21.43
CA SER A 24 35.11 -44.74 -21.20
C SER A 24 35.12 -44.53 -19.70
N ALA A 25 35.75 -43.44 -19.25
CA ALA A 25 35.61 -43.03 -17.87
C ALA A 25 34.09 -42.88 -17.69
N THR A 26 33.48 -43.87 -17.06
CA THR A 26 32.14 -43.74 -16.52
C THR A 26 32.27 -42.61 -15.53
N ALA A 27 31.94 -41.41 -15.97
CA ALA A 27 31.84 -40.26 -15.09
C ALA A 27 30.96 -40.74 -13.91
N PRO A 28 31.39 -40.56 -12.66
CA PRO A 28 30.48 -40.79 -11.54
C PRO A 28 29.24 -39.97 -11.84
N ALA A 29 28.09 -40.65 -11.77
CA ALA A 29 26.79 -40.14 -12.14
C ALA A 29 26.67 -38.67 -11.74
N ARG A 30 26.38 -37.79 -12.71
CA ARG A 30 25.62 -36.58 -12.37
C ARG A 30 24.30 -37.11 -11.84
N ASN A 31 24.28 -37.35 -10.54
CA ASN A 31 23.09 -37.65 -9.79
C ASN A 31 22.06 -36.63 -10.26
N ALA A 32 21.04 -37.11 -10.98
CA ALA A 32 19.79 -36.41 -11.13
C ALA A 32 19.13 -36.40 -9.74
N GLN A 33 19.77 -35.74 -8.78
CA GLN A 33 19.29 -35.56 -7.41
C GLN A 33 18.13 -34.54 -7.34
N SER A 34 17.71 -34.01 -8.48
CA SER A 34 16.63 -33.01 -8.55
C SER A 34 15.23 -33.61 -8.71
N GLN A 35 15.05 -34.94 -8.72
CA GLN A 35 13.73 -35.54 -9.04
C GLN A 35 13.03 -36.38 -7.98
N GLU A 36 13.50 -36.46 -6.73
CA GLU A 36 12.74 -37.14 -5.66
C GLU A 36 12.17 -36.17 -4.64
N ARG A 37 11.49 -35.12 -5.09
CA ARG A 37 10.47 -34.53 -4.22
C ARG A 37 9.27 -35.46 -4.19
N PRO A 38 8.76 -35.85 -3.01
CA PRO A 38 7.54 -36.66 -2.91
C PRO A 38 6.44 -36.05 -3.78
N LEU A 39 5.72 -36.87 -4.54
CA LEU A 39 4.64 -36.42 -5.44
C LEU A 39 3.64 -35.48 -4.72
N VAL A 40 3.36 -35.78 -3.45
CA VAL A 40 2.53 -34.95 -2.57
C VAL A 40 3.10 -33.55 -2.37
N ALA A 41 4.41 -33.42 -2.16
CA ALA A 41 5.07 -32.12 -1.98
C ALA A 41 5.03 -31.29 -3.27
N ARG A 42 5.16 -31.92 -4.45
CA ARG A 42 5.01 -31.24 -5.74
C ARG A 42 3.58 -30.74 -5.96
N ILE A 43 2.57 -31.56 -5.69
CA ILE A 43 1.15 -31.16 -5.81
C ILE A 43 0.83 -29.98 -4.89
N LEU A 44 1.38 -29.97 -3.67
CA LEU A 44 1.20 -28.86 -2.74
C LEU A 44 1.87 -27.58 -3.25
N ASP A 45 3.11 -27.69 -3.74
CA ASP A 45 3.83 -26.56 -4.36
C ASP A 45 3.06 -25.97 -5.56
N ASP A 46 2.53 -26.82 -6.43
CA ASP A 46 1.78 -26.39 -7.63
C ASP A 46 0.48 -25.67 -7.25
N ARG A 47 -0.21 -26.13 -6.19
CA ARG A 47 -1.39 -25.43 -5.66
C ARG A 47 -1.03 -24.07 -5.10
N VAL A 48 0.01 -24.00 -4.28
CA VAL A 48 0.44 -22.73 -3.68
C VAL A 48 0.89 -21.76 -4.79
N ALA A 49 1.63 -22.22 -5.79
CA ALA A 49 2.00 -21.41 -6.96
C ALA A 49 0.74 -20.83 -7.65
N SER A 50 -0.27 -21.67 -7.89
CA SER A 50 -1.52 -21.26 -8.51
C SER A 50 -2.30 -20.23 -7.69
N ASP A 51 -2.28 -20.29 -6.36
CA ASP A 51 -2.97 -19.31 -5.50
C ASP A 51 -2.40 -17.90 -5.67
N TRP A 52 -1.10 -17.80 -5.98
CA TRP A 52 -0.39 -16.56 -6.30
C TRP A 52 -0.42 -16.19 -7.80
N GLY A 53 -1.05 -17.01 -8.65
CA GLY A 53 -1.03 -16.81 -10.10
C GLY A 53 0.34 -17.06 -10.75
N LEU A 54 1.19 -17.83 -10.07
CA LEU A 54 2.54 -18.17 -10.49
C LEU A 54 2.59 -19.53 -11.19
N GLN A 55 3.51 -19.67 -12.14
CA GLN A 55 3.88 -20.97 -12.69
C GLN A 55 4.78 -21.75 -11.70
N PRO A 56 4.83 -23.09 -11.78
CA PRO A 56 5.68 -23.89 -10.90
C PRO A 56 7.17 -23.49 -10.91
N GLN A 57 7.68 -23.04 -12.07
CA GLN A 57 9.08 -22.58 -12.19
C GLN A 57 9.30 -21.25 -11.46
N GLU A 58 8.29 -20.38 -11.43
CA GLU A 58 8.35 -19.09 -10.72
C GLU A 58 8.31 -19.32 -9.20
N TRP A 59 7.51 -20.30 -8.75
CA TRP A 59 7.51 -20.74 -7.35
C TRP A 59 8.84 -21.36 -6.92
N ALA A 60 9.48 -22.15 -7.80
CA ALA A 60 10.82 -22.68 -7.53
C ALA A 60 11.85 -21.55 -7.39
N ARG A 61 11.83 -20.57 -8.29
CA ARG A 61 12.70 -19.38 -8.22
C ARG A 61 12.47 -18.57 -6.95
N TYR A 62 11.22 -18.33 -6.57
CA TYR A 62 10.88 -17.65 -5.32
C TYR A 62 11.59 -18.31 -4.11
N ARG A 63 11.52 -19.65 -4.01
CA ARG A 63 12.17 -20.35 -2.90
C ARG A 63 13.68 -20.22 -2.92
N GLU A 64 14.31 -20.31 -4.10
CA GLU A 64 15.75 -20.10 -4.23
C GLU A 64 16.17 -18.70 -3.79
N LEU A 65 15.39 -17.67 -4.13
CA LEU A 65 15.64 -16.30 -3.67
C LEU A 65 15.51 -16.16 -2.14
N MET A 66 14.50 -16.82 -1.56
CA MET A 66 14.25 -16.82 -0.12
C MET A 66 15.25 -17.67 0.68
N ASP A 67 15.88 -18.68 0.07
CA ASP A 67 17.00 -19.41 0.66
C ASP A 67 18.32 -18.59 0.61
N GLY A 68 18.33 -17.49 -0.16
CA GLY A 68 19.48 -16.60 -0.35
C GLY A 68 19.45 -15.32 0.50
N PRO A 69 20.28 -14.32 0.13
CA PRO A 69 20.39 -13.06 0.85
C PRO A 69 19.05 -12.31 1.02
N LEU A 70 18.16 -12.38 0.04
CA LEU A 70 16.86 -11.71 0.12
C LEU A 70 16.03 -12.23 1.30
N GLY A 71 16.00 -13.55 1.51
CA GLY A 71 15.29 -14.14 2.65
C GLY A 71 16.00 -13.92 3.99
N ILE A 72 17.33 -13.74 4.00
CA ILE A 72 18.04 -13.31 5.21
C ILE A 72 17.60 -11.91 5.63
N TYR A 73 17.51 -10.98 4.68
CA TYR A 73 17.07 -9.61 4.97
C TYR A 73 15.56 -9.51 5.23
N SER A 74 14.75 -10.33 4.53
CA SER A 74 13.29 -10.23 4.51
C SER A 74 12.62 -11.61 4.61
N PRO A 75 12.69 -12.31 5.75
CA PRO A 75 12.32 -13.74 5.87
C PRO A 75 10.84 -14.09 5.64
N ASN A 76 9.94 -13.11 5.55
CA ASN A 76 8.50 -13.31 5.33
C ASN A 76 7.97 -12.53 4.11
N LEU A 77 8.86 -12.24 3.16
CA LEU A 77 8.49 -11.53 1.95
C LEU A 77 7.55 -12.39 1.10
N ASP A 78 6.47 -11.79 0.60
CA ASP A 78 5.54 -12.53 -0.25
C ASP A 78 6.17 -12.88 -1.62
N PRO A 79 5.68 -13.92 -2.30
CA PRO A 79 6.28 -14.43 -3.53
C PRO A 79 6.33 -13.42 -4.67
N LEU A 80 5.30 -12.58 -4.83
CA LEU A 80 5.22 -11.62 -5.93
C LEU A 80 6.13 -10.42 -5.68
N SER A 81 6.24 -9.95 -4.44
CA SER A 81 7.22 -8.92 -4.06
C SER A 81 8.65 -9.43 -4.21
N ALA A 82 8.94 -10.66 -3.77
CA ALA A 82 10.27 -11.25 -3.92
C ALA A 82 10.69 -11.37 -5.40
N LEU A 83 9.80 -11.93 -6.24
CA LEU A 83 10.06 -12.05 -7.68
C LEU A 83 10.10 -10.70 -8.40
N GLY A 84 9.32 -9.71 -7.94
CA GLY A 84 9.31 -8.36 -8.50
C GLY A 84 10.58 -7.56 -8.18
N ILE A 85 11.09 -7.64 -6.95
CA ILE A 85 12.34 -6.99 -6.52
C ILE A 85 13.52 -7.59 -7.30
N GLU A 86 13.57 -8.91 -7.41
CA GLU A 86 14.65 -9.65 -8.09
C GLU A 86 14.37 -9.90 -9.58
N ALA A 87 13.42 -9.18 -10.18
CA ALA A 87 13.03 -9.35 -11.57
C ALA A 87 14.20 -9.09 -12.53
N ARG A 88 14.36 -9.96 -13.55
CA ARG A 88 15.48 -9.88 -14.50
C ARG A 88 15.26 -8.86 -15.61
N THR A 89 14.00 -8.51 -15.86
CA THR A 89 13.59 -7.54 -16.88
C THR A 89 12.49 -6.64 -16.35
N GLU A 90 12.26 -5.52 -17.03
CA GLU A 90 11.16 -4.61 -16.69
C GLU A 90 9.79 -5.26 -16.92
N GLU A 91 9.68 -6.15 -17.91
CA GLU A 91 8.45 -6.90 -18.19
C GLU A 91 8.14 -7.90 -17.07
N GLU A 92 9.15 -8.63 -16.57
CA GLU A 92 8.99 -9.49 -15.39
C GLU A 92 8.52 -8.66 -14.19
N ARG A 93 9.19 -7.52 -13.93
CA ARG A 93 8.86 -6.64 -12.80
C ARG A 93 7.42 -6.12 -12.90
N ARG A 94 7.02 -5.65 -14.08
CA ARG A 94 5.66 -5.16 -14.33
C ARG A 94 4.63 -6.26 -14.13
N ARG A 95 4.85 -7.45 -14.69
CA ARG A 95 3.93 -8.60 -14.54
C ARG A 95 3.72 -8.97 -13.07
N TYR A 96 4.78 -9.05 -12.26
CA TYR A 96 4.64 -9.38 -10.84
C TYR A 96 3.93 -8.28 -10.05
N ALA A 97 4.20 -7.01 -10.36
CA ALA A 97 3.47 -5.89 -9.75
C ALA A 97 1.97 -5.92 -10.08
N GLU A 98 1.60 -6.19 -11.33
CA GLU A 98 0.20 -6.33 -11.75
C GLU A 98 -0.49 -7.51 -11.06
N LEU A 99 0.18 -8.66 -10.96
CA LEU A 99 -0.33 -9.81 -10.20
C LEU A 99 -0.55 -9.46 -8.72
N GLN A 100 0.38 -8.73 -8.10
CA GLN A 100 0.27 -8.32 -6.69
C GLN A 100 -0.96 -7.45 -6.48
N VAL A 101 -1.21 -6.49 -7.36
CA VAL A 101 -2.41 -5.64 -7.31
C VAL A 101 -3.68 -6.47 -7.40
N GLN A 102 -3.73 -7.47 -8.29
CA GLN A 102 -4.91 -8.35 -8.43
C GLN A 102 -5.13 -9.25 -7.21
N VAL A 103 -4.07 -9.77 -6.60
CA VAL A 103 -4.15 -10.57 -5.37
C VAL A 103 -4.64 -9.71 -4.21
N GLU A 104 -4.09 -8.51 -4.04
CA GLU A 104 -4.51 -7.59 -2.98
C GLU A 104 -5.93 -7.09 -3.18
N ALA A 105 -6.36 -6.80 -4.40
CA ALA A 105 -7.75 -6.43 -4.69
C ALA A 105 -8.72 -7.52 -4.21
N ARG A 106 -8.48 -8.79 -4.58
CA ARG A 106 -9.29 -9.94 -4.14
C ARG A 106 -9.24 -10.12 -2.61
N ARG A 107 -8.10 -9.87 -1.98
CA ARG A 107 -7.94 -9.93 -0.53
C ARG A 107 -8.78 -8.86 0.16
N VAL A 108 -8.72 -7.62 -0.32
CA VAL A 108 -9.50 -6.49 0.21
C VAL A 108 -11.00 -6.73 0.04
N GLU A 109 -11.44 -7.27 -1.09
CA GLU A 109 -12.84 -7.64 -1.30
C GLU A 109 -13.34 -8.63 -0.23
N LYS A 110 -12.56 -9.68 0.06
CA LYS A 110 -12.87 -10.65 1.11
C LYS A 110 -12.91 -10.00 2.50
N LEU A 111 -11.95 -9.13 2.80
CA LEU A 111 -11.91 -8.40 4.07
C LEU A 111 -13.13 -7.49 4.24
N LEU A 112 -13.54 -6.78 3.18
CA LEU A 112 -14.73 -5.94 3.20
C LEU A 112 -16.02 -6.77 3.35
N ALA A 113 -16.11 -7.90 2.68
CA ALA A 113 -17.25 -8.82 2.84
C ALA A 113 -17.35 -9.31 4.28
N TYR A 114 -16.23 -9.73 4.89
CA TYR A 114 -16.19 -10.13 6.29
C TYR A 114 -16.51 -8.97 7.24
N GLN A 115 -15.98 -7.77 6.97
CA GLN A 115 -16.26 -6.59 7.79
C GLN A 115 -17.76 -6.30 7.86
N ARG A 116 -18.48 -6.37 6.74
CA ARG A 116 -19.95 -6.19 6.73
C ARG A 116 -20.66 -7.23 7.59
N ALA A 117 -20.30 -8.51 7.44
CA ALA A 117 -20.87 -9.58 8.27
C ALA A 117 -20.57 -9.38 9.76
N TYR A 118 -19.37 -8.90 10.08
CA TYR A 118 -18.96 -8.56 11.44
C TYR A 118 -19.75 -7.35 12.00
N ASP A 119 -20.04 -6.37 11.16
CA ASP A 119 -20.86 -5.20 11.51
C ASP A 119 -22.29 -5.57 11.85
N GLU A 120 -22.92 -6.40 11.02
CA GLU A 120 -24.24 -6.96 11.26
C GLU A 120 -24.27 -7.82 12.53
N ALA A 121 -23.23 -8.65 12.73
CA ALA A 121 -23.09 -9.47 13.93
C ALA A 121 -22.98 -8.60 15.19
N TRP A 122 -22.21 -7.50 15.14
CA TRP A 122 -22.08 -6.59 16.28
C TRP A 122 -23.42 -5.97 16.67
N GLN A 123 -24.20 -5.48 15.70
CA GLN A 123 -25.51 -4.87 15.96
C GLN A 123 -26.47 -5.84 16.64
N ARG A 124 -26.47 -7.11 16.20
CA ARG A 124 -27.31 -8.16 16.78
C ARG A 124 -26.87 -8.59 18.17
N LEU A 125 -25.56 -8.68 18.41
CA LEU A 125 -25.01 -9.24 19.64
C LEU A 125 -24.76 -8.19 20.74
N ASN A 126 -24.58 -6.91 20.37
CA ASN A 126 -24.27 -5.83 21.31
C ASN A 126 -25.16 -4.59 21.04
N PRO A 127 -26.49 -4.70 21.13
CA PRO A 127 -27.38 -3.57 20.88
C PRO A 127 -27.13 -2.44 21.91
N GLY A 128 -27.02 -1.20 21.42
CA GLY A 128 -26.80 -0.01 22.26
C GLY A 128 -25.36 0.18 22.75
N MET A 129 -24.45 -0.76 22.50
CA MET A 129 -23.04 -0.61 22.84
C MET A 129 -22.28 0.11 21.71
N GLN A 130 -21.67 1.24 22.05
CA GLN A 130 -20.85 2.02 21.13
C GLN A 130 -19.57 1.23 20.76
N ARG A 131 -19.34 1.04 19.46
CA ARG A 131 -18.21 0.24 18.93
C ARG A 131 -16.85 0.88 19.19
N VAL A 132 -16.82 2.20 19.10
CA VAL A 132 -15.62 3.00 19.33
C VAL A 132 -16.03 4.17 20.22
N ASN A 133 -15.54 4.15 21.45
CA ASN A 133 -15.54 5.34 22.30
C ASN A 133 -14.34 6.20 21.89
N LEU A 134 -14.54 7.02 20.86
CA LEU A 134 -13.64 8.15 20.63
C LEU A 134 -13.98 9.20 21.69
N PRO A 135 -13.00 9.70 22.46
CA PRO A 135 -13.19 10.95 23.18
C PRO A 135 -13.55 12.02 22.14
N ASP A 136 -14.61 12.79 22.38
CA ASP A 136 -15.25 13.70 21.42
C ASP A 136 -14.38 14.84 20.83
N ASP A 137 -13.05 14.82 20.95
CA ASP A 137 -12.19 16.00 20.74
C ASP A 137 -10.98 15.81 19.83
N LYS A 138 -11.03 14.97 18.79
CA LYS A 138 -10.00 15.02 17.74
C LYS A 138 -10.59 15.04 16.33
N PRO A 139 -10.57 16.19 15.62
CA PRO A 139 -10.87 16.21 14.22
C PRO A 139 -9.86 15.32 13.48
N VAL A 140 -10.37 14.35 12.73
CA VAL A 140 -9.55 13.54 11.82
C VAL A 140 -9.02 14.48 10.74
N ALA A 141 -7.73 14.81 10.83
CA ALA A 141 -7.00 15.50 9.77
C ALA A 141 -7.12 14.68 8.48
N GLY A 142 -7.87 15.18 7.50
CA GLY A 142 -8.02 14.55 6.18
C GLY A 142 -9.42 14.08 5.81
N ALA A 143 -10.43 14.18 6.69
CA ALA A 143 -11.82 14.03 6.25
C ALA A 143 -12.28 15.31 5.53
N THR A 144 -12.13 15.35 4.21
CA THR A 144 -12.75 16.35 3.32
C THR A 144 -14.21 16.06 3.00
N ARG A 145 -14.77 14.96 3.54
CA ARG A 145 -16.23 14.79 3.61
C ARG A 145 -16.77 15.77 4.63
N GLY A 146 -17.54 16.74 4.17
CA GLY A 146 -18.26 17.64 5.05
C GLY A 146 -19.21 16.82 5.93
N SER A 147 -19.45 17.31 7.13
CA SER A 147 -20.52 16.82 8.02
C SER A 147 -21.94 17.01 7.44
N GLY A 148 -22.07 17.37 6.15
CA GLY A 148 -23.28 17.94 5.53
C GLY A 148 -23.55 19.39 5.98
N ARG A 149 -22.84 19.88 7.00
CA ARG A 149 -22.98 21.26 7.52
C ARG A 149 -22.38 22.26 6.53
N THR A 150 -22.95 23.46 6.55
CA THR A 150 -22.49 24.59 5.74
C THR A 150 -21.09 25.01 6.20
N ALA A 151 -20.13 25.12 5.27
CA ALA A 151 -18.81 25.67 5.54
C ALA A 151 -18.73 27.13 5.10
N VAL A 152 -18.21 27.99 5.97
CA VAL A 152 -18.10 29.44 5.74
C VAL A 152 -16.64 29.83 5.76
N PHE A 153 -16.10 30.20 4.61
CA PHE A 153 -14.71 30.64 4.47
C PHE A 153 -14.63 32.15 4.59
N VAL A 154 -13.76 32.61 5.48
CA VAL A 154 -13.54 34.03 5.77
C VAL A 154 -12.05 34.35 5.76
N LYS A 155 -11.72 35.63 5.58
CA LYS A 155 -10.37 36.14 5.78
C LYS A 155 -10.40 37.33 6.73
N ASP A 156 -9.26 37.62 7.31
CA ASP A 156 -9.06 38.85 8.07
C ASP A 156 -9.16 40.08 7.15
N ASN A 157 -9.39 41.27 7.72
CA ASN A 157 -9.57 42.51 6.95
C ASN A 157 -10.66 42.42 5.85
N CYS A 158 -11.78 41.75 6.16
CA CYS A 158 -12.90 41.54 5.26
C CYS A 158 -14.21 41.94 5.94
N VAL A 159 -14.73 43.13 5.61
CA VAL A 159 -15.97 43.65 6.21
C VAL A 159 -17.18 42.76 5.85
N ALA A 160 -17.28 42.34 4.60
CA ALA A 160 -18.34 41.45 4.13
C ALA A 160 -18.36 40.10 4.87
N CYS A 161 -17.20 39.62 5.34
CA CYS A 161 -17.10 38.37 6.09
C CYS A 161 -17.82 38.46 7.44
N GLY A 162 -17.64 39.57 8.18
CA GLY A 162 -18.36 39.79 9.44
C GLY A 162 -19.87 39.90 9.22
N GLN A 163 -20.29 40.67 8.21
CA GLN A 163 -21.71 40.84 7.87
C GLN A 163 -22.38 39.52 7.47
N LEU A 164 -21.70 38.69 6.67
CA LEU A 164 -22.19 37.37 6.29
C LEU A 164 -22.40 36.47 7.52
N VAL A 165 -21.38 36.40 8.39
CA VAL A 165 -21.42 35.53 9.57
C VAL A 165 -22.50 35.97 10.55
N GLN A 166 -22.71 37.28 10.71
CA GLN A 166 -23.83 37.79 11.50
C GLN A 166 -25.19 37.40 10.89
N ARG A 167 -25.36 37.52 9.57
CA ARG A 167 -26.62 37.10 8.91
C ARG A 167 -26.90 35.62 9.11
N LEU A 168 -25.90 34.75 8.93
CA LEU A 168 -26.02 33.30 9.15
C LEU A 168 -26.29 32.97 10.61
N GLN A 169 -25.66 33.69 11.53
CA GLN A 169 -25.90 33.50 12.95
C GLN A 169 -27.34 33.86 13.33
N SER A 170 -27.84 35.01 12.85
CA SER A 170 -29.20 35.51 13.15
C SER A 170 -30.31 34.65 12.53
N SER A 171 -30.03 33.91 11.45
CA SER A 171 -30.98 32.94 10.89
C SER A 171 -31.05 31.63 11.67
N GLY A 172 -30.23 31.47 12.72
CA GLY A 172 -30.12 30.23 13.47
C GLY A 172 -29.35 29.13 12.72
N ALA A 173 -28.75 29.44 11.56
CA ALA A 173 -27.99 28.46 10.79
C ALA A 173 -26.82 27.92 11.62
N GLU A 174 -26.56 26.63 11.49
CA GLU A 174 -25.37 26.00 12.02
C GLU A 174 -24.33 25.86 10.91
N PHE A 175 -23.08 26.23 11.21
CA PHE A 175 -22.04 26.25 10.21
C PHE A 175 -20.65 26.10 10.81
N ASP A 176 -19.72 25.67 9.96
CA ASP A 176 -18.32 25.54 10.30
C ASP A 176 -17.54 26.68 9.65
N LEU A 177 -17.00 27.57 10.48
CA LEU A 177 -16.24 28.73 10.01
C LEU A 177 -14.77 28.37 9.82
N TYR A 178 -14.23 28.66 8.65
CA TYR A 178 -12.84 28.42 8.30
C TYR A 178 -12.14 29.75 7.98
N MET A 179 -11.14 30.12 8.79
CA MET A 179 -10.33 31.30 8.52
C MET A 179 -9.16 30.97 7.59
N VAL A 180 -9.22 31.53 6.38
CA VAL A 180 -8.16 31.51 5.37
C VAL A 180 -7.02 32.43 5.78
N GLY A 181 -5.79 31.94 5.65
CA GLY A 181 -4.59 32.71 5.98
C GLY A 181 -4.38 32.94 7.48
N SER A 182 -5.03 32.15 8.35
CA SER A 182 -4.87 32.21 9.81
C SER A 182 -3.47 31.78 10.29
N ARG A 183 -2.69 31.06 9.47
CA ARG A 183 -1.33 30.56 9.81
C ARG A 183 -1.29 29.68 11.07
N GLN A 184 -2.37 28.94 11.34
CA GLN A 184 -2.51 28.12 12.55
C GLN A 184 -2.39 28.95 13.86
N ASP A 185 -2.70 30.24 13.80
CA ASP A 185 -2.74 31.12 14.98
C ASP A 185 -4.17 31.21 15.51
N ASP A 186 -4.45 30.45 16.56
CA ASP A 186 -5.77 30.44 17.21
C ASP A 186 -6.18 31.82 17.74
N ALA A 187 -5.23 32.62 18.23
CA ALA A 187 -5.54 33.93 18.81
C ALA A 187 -6.16 34.84 17.76
N ARG A 188 -5.64 34.77 16.53
CA ARG A 188 -6.17 35.50 15.38
C ARG A 188 -7.61 35.14 15.06
N ILE A 189 -7.97 33.85 15.08
CA ILE A 189 -9.36 33.41 14.83
C ILE A 189 -10.27 33.89 15.96
N ARG A 190 -9.85 33.73 17.22
CA ARG A 190 -10.62 34.17 18.39
C ARG A 190 -10.87 35.67 18.37
N ASP A 191 -9.86 36.47 18.06
CA ASP A 191 -9.99 37.93 18.04
C ASP A 191 -10.83 38.41 16.86
N TRP A 192 -10.72 37.76 15.70
CA TRP A 192 -11.61 38.02 14.58
C TRP A 192 -13.07 37.68 14.93
N ALA A 193 -13.33 36.54 15.58
CA ALA A 193 -14.67 36.12 15.96
C ALA A 193 -15.32 37.10 16.94
N LYS A 194 -14.55 37.63 17.91
CA LYS A 194 -15.00 38.71 18.80
C LYS A 194 -15.37 39.97 18.01
N ARG A 195 -14.51 40.43 17.10
CA ARG A 195 -14.79 41.62 16.26
C ARG A 195 -16.01 41.44 15.35
N ALA A 196 -16.22 40.22 14.84
CA ALA A 196 -17.38 39.87 14.02
C ALA A 196 -18.66 39.65 14.84
N ASN A 197 -18.60 39.74 16.17
CA ASN A 197 -19.72 39.49 17.09
C ASN A 197 -20.30 38.07 16.94
N VAL A 198 -19.43 37.08 16.77
CA VAL A 198 -19.82 35.66 16.82
C VAL A 198 -20.22 35.32 18.25
N ASP A 199 -21.39 34.72 18.43
CA ASP A 199 -21.95 34.38 19.73
C ASP A 199 -21.12 33.27 20.41
N PRO A 200 -20.45 33.56 21.55
CA PRO A 200 -19.66 32.57 22.26
C PRO A 200 -20.47 31.36 22.75
N ALA A 201 -21.77 31.52 23.03
CA ALA A 201 -22.62 30.41 23.44
C ALA A 201 -22.82 29.42 22.29
N ARG A 202 -23.01 29.91 21.06
CA ARG A 202 -23.13 29.06 19.86
C ARG A 202 -21.81 28.40 19.47
N VAL A 203 -20.67 29.02 19.80
CA VAL A 203 -19.36 28.38 19.67
C VAL A 203 -19.19 27.26 20.68
N ARG A 204 -19.52 27.51 21.96
CA ARG A 204 -19.44 26.51 23.02
C ARG A 204 -20.38 25.32 22.80
N SER A 205 -21.56 25.54 22.20
CA SER A 205 -22.51 24.48 21.88
C SER A 205 -22.15 23.68 20.63
N GLY A 206 -21.14 24.11 19.86
CA GLY A 206 -20.77 23.51 18.57
C GLY A 206 -21.69 23.89 17.41
N SER A 207 -22.72 24.71 17.62
CA SER A 207 -23.58 25.18 16.52
C SER A 207 -22.82 26.05 15.53
N ILE A 208 -21.78 26.77 15.98
CA ILE A 208 -20.80 27.45 15.13
C ILE A 208 -19.41 26.92 15.51
N THR A 209 -18.66 26.34 14.57
CA THR A 209 -17.27 25.94 14.85
C THR A 209 -16.28 26.96 14.29
N LEU A 210 -15.14 27.15 14.95
CA LEU A 210 -14.06 28.06 14.53
C LEU A 210 -12.85 27.24 14.14
N ASN A 211 -12.45 27.29 12.87
CA ASN A 211 -11.44 26.40 12.31
C ASN A 211 -10.39 27.17 11.50
N HIS A 212 -9.19 26.61 11.43
CA HIS A 212 -8.20 27.00 10.44
C HIS A 212 -8.57 26.39 9.09
N ASP A 213 -8.49 27.20 8.03
CA ASP A 213 -8.68 26.70 6.67
C ASP A 213 -7.66 25.62 6.28
N GLY A 214 -6.38 25.82 6.64
CA GLY A 214 -5.32 24.84 6.36
C GLY A 214 -5.10 24.54 4.88
N GLY A 215 -5.52 25.42 3.97
CA GLY A 215 -5.47 25.21 2.51
C GLY A 215 -6.76 24.65 1.92
N ARG A 216 -7.77 24.33 2.74
CA ARG A 216 -9.05 23.74 2.31
C ARG A 216 -9.72 24.58 1.22
N TRP A 217 -9.78 25.91 1.36
CA TRP A 217 -10.40 26.81 0.39
C TRP A 217 -9.84 26.63 -1.03
N LEU A 218 -8.52 26.53 -1.15
CA LEU A 218 -7.84 26.32 -2.43
C LEU A 218 -8.12 24.91 -2.98
N THR A 219 -8.12 23.90 -2.11
CA THR A 219 -8.38 22.51 -2.49
C THR A 219 -9.82 22.26 -2.95
N LEU A 220 -10.79 23.02 -2.43
CA LEU A 220 -12.19 22.87 -2.81
C LEU A 220 -12.47 23.26 -4.27
N GLY A 221 -11.62 24.12 -4.88
CA GLY A 221 -11.76 24.52 -6.28
C GLY A 221 -13.05 25.29 -6.62
N VAL A 222 -13.78 25.78 -5.60
CA VAL A 222 -15.02 26.53 -5.79
C VAL A 222 -14.68 27.97 -6.23
N PRO A 223 -15.22 28.47 -7.36
CA PRO A 223 -14.88 29.78 -7.87
C PRO A 223 -15.41 30.94 -7.00
N GLY A 224 -14.81 32.12 -7.19
CA GLY A 224 -15.20 33.40 -6.59
C GLY A 224 -14.39 33.81 -5.36
N ASP A 225 -14.59 35.04 -4.90
CA ASP A 225 -13.85 35.61 -3.76
C ASP A 225 -14.44 35.24 -2.40
N LEU A 226 -13.67 35.52 -1.34
CA LEU A 226 -14.12 35.45 0.05
C LEU A 226 -14.93 36.70 0.44
N PRO A 227 -15.96 36.57 1.29
CA PRO A 227 -16.35 35.34 1.97
C PRO A 227 -17.07 34.35 1.04
N ALA A 228 -17.01 33.07 1.38
CA ALA A 228 -17.69 32.02 0.64
C ALA A 228 -18.50 31.13 1.58
N VAL A 229 -19.76 30.87 1.23
CA VAL A 229 -20.59 29.85 1.86
C VAL A 229 -20.65 28.68 0.91
N VAL A 230 -20.25 27.50 1.35
CA VAL A 230 -20.25 26.30 0.53
C VAL A 230 -20.85 25.13 1.28
N ARG A 231 -21.46 24.21 0.55
CA ARG A 231 -22.01 22.97 1.09
C ARG A 231 -21.74 21.83 0.13
N GLU A 232 -21.48 20.65 0.67
CA GLU A 232 -21.36 19.44 -0.12
C GLU A 232 -22.76 18.96 -0.55
N VAL A 233 -23.00 18.87 -1.85
CA VAL A 233 -24.23 18.38 -2.46
C VAL A 233 -23.84 17.30 -3.47
N ASN A 234 -24.34 16.08 -3.27
CA ASN A 234 -24.01 14.91 -4.12
C ASN A 234 -22.49 14.66 -4.29
N GLY A 235 -21.71 14.85 -3.21
CA GLY A 235 -20.25 14.66 -3.24
C GLY A 235 -19.48 15.80 -3.91
N GLN A 236 -20.14 16.90 -4.29
CA GLN A 236 -19.50 18.08 -4.86
C GLN A 236 -19.74 19.31 -3.99
N TRP A 237 -18.69 20.09 -3.78
CA TRP A 237 -18.79 21.36 -3.06
C TRP A 237 -19.38 22.43 -3.96
N GLN A 238 -20.46 23.05 -3.50
CA GLN A 238 -21.18 24.07 -4.26
C GLN A 238 -21.31 25.33 -3.42
N ARG A 239 -21.02 26.49 -4.03
CA ARG A 239 -21.27 27.79 -3.40
C ARG A 239 -22.77 27.96 -3.22
N GLN A 240 -23.16 28.32 -2.01
CA GLN A 240 -24.55 28.64 -1.69
C GLN A 240 -24.82 30.10 -2.09
N PRO A 241 -26.05 30.41 -2.55
CA PRO A 241 -26.46 31.77 -2.90
C PRO A 241 -26.46 32.73 -1.70
#